data_AF-A0A7S1K0X0-F1
#
_entry.id   AF-A0A7S1K0X0-F1
#
_cell.length_a   1.000
_cell.length_b   1.000
_cell.length_c   1.000
_cell.angle_alpha   90.00
_cell.angle_beta   90.00
_cell.angle_gamma   90.00
#
_symmetry.space_group_name_H-M   'P 1'
#
loop_
_entity.id
_entity.type
_entity.pdbx_description
1 polymer ?
#
loop_
_entity_poly.entity_id
_entity_poly.type
_entity_poly.pdbx_seq_one_letter_code
_entity_poly.pdbx_strand_id
1 'polypeptide(L)'
;FQPVVGDGEAKLPPGSIRGMFLVGSDGSNSFVRRSCGMGWPFVCVRTAKFVIADVSMDWSVPPDENKASLYFRRGRAMMVVRLRGEGDKWRILYIHHVAGKYAVQYSPDGDTNQPSTVHHMEHPEPPQE
;
A
#
# COMPACT_ATOMS: atom_id res chain seq x y z
N PHE A 1 4.86 18.31 30.76
CA PHE A 1 5.18 18.72 29.39
C PHE A 1 3.95 18.50 28.53
N GLN A 2 3.39 19.54 27.91
CA GLN A 2 2.31 19.36 26.94
C GLN A 2 2.66 20.08 25.64
N PRO A 3 2.95 19.29 24.59
CA PRO A 3 2.39 19.54 23.29
C PRO A 3 1.20 18.60 23.09
N VAL A 4 0.00 19.18 23.07
CA VAL A 4 -1.18 18.58 22.45
C VAL A 4 -0.96 18.72 20.95
N VAL A 5 -0.83 17.60 20.23
CA VAL A 5 -0.75 17.60 18.77
C VAL A 5 -2.10 17.16 18.24
N GLY A 6 -2.97 18.14 18.01
CA GLY A 6 -4.18 17.98 17.21
C GLY A 6 -3.89 18.35 15.76
N ASP A 7 -4.21 17.42 14.86
CA ASP A 7 -4.54 17.49 13.43
C ASP A 7 -3.67 18.33 12.47
N GLY A 8 -2.60 18.98 12.94
CA GLY A 8 -1.66 19.75 12.13
C GLY A 8 -0.25 19.19 12.21
N GLU A 9 0.50 19.24 11.11
CA GLU A 9 1.94 18.97 11.08
C GLU A 9 2.68 19.88 12.07
N ALA A 10 2.83 19.44 13.32
CA ALA A 10 3.60 20.16 14.32
C ALA A 10 5.09 19.94 14.05
N LYS A 11 5.74 20.93 13.42
CA LYS A 11 7.21 20.99 13.40
C LYS A 11 7.71 21.39 14.78
N LEU A 12 8.22 20.41 15.53
CA LEU A 12 8.95 20.69 16.76
C LEU A 12 10.27 21.43 16.42
N PRO A 13 10.69 22.42 17.22
CA PRO A 13 11.99 23.05 17.04
C PRO A 13 13.11 22.01 17.20
N PRO A 14 14.25 22.17 16.51
CA PRO A 14 15.39 21.28 16.69
C PRO A 14 15.82 21.28 18.16
N GLY A 15 15.90 20.08 18.75
CA GLY A 15 16.23 19.92 20.17
C GLY A 15 16.10 18.48 20.64
N SER A 16 16.43 18.24 21.91
CA SER A 16 16.32 16.93 22.56
C SER A 16 15.12 16.88 23.49
N ILE A 17 14.29 15.84 23.37
CA ILE A 17 13.20 15.55 24.31
C ILE A 17 13.56 14.28 25.08
N ARG A 18 13.35 14.27 26.40
CA ARG A 18 13.47 13.08 27.25
C ARG A 18 12.07 12.56 27.57
N GLY A 19 11.84 11.26 27.33
CA GLY A 19 10.59 10.58 27.64
C GLY A 19 10.84 9.15 28.08
N MET A 20 9.88 8.56 28.80
CA MET A 20 9.95 7.14 29.20
C MET A 20 9.61 6.20 28.05
N PHE A 21 8.81 6.68 27.08
CA PHE A 21 8.35 5.91 25.94
C PHE A 21 8.36 6.78 24.67
N LEU A 22 8.59 6.12 23.54
CA LEU A 22 8.48 6.69 22.20
C LEU A 22 7.61 5.75 21.36
N VAL A 23 6.58 6.29 20.71
CA VAL A 23 5.72 5.53 19.78
C VAL A 23 5.92 6.08 18.37
N GLY A 24 6.45 5.26 17.47
CA GLY A 24 6.60 5.60 16.06
C GLY A 24 5.30 5.38 15.29
N SER A 25 4.66 6.46 14.83
CA SER A 25 3.47 6.42 13.96
C SER A 25 3.68 7.23 12.68
N ASP A 26 4.92 7.24 12.19
CA ASP A 26 5.44 8.05 11.08
C ASP A 26 5.38 7.33 9.71
N GLY A 27 4.50 6.35 9.58
CA GLY A 27 4.13 5.73 8.30
C GLY A 27 5.11 4.69 7.74
N SER A 28 4.96 4.37 6.45
CA SER A 28 5.67 3.27 5.78
C SER A 28 7.20 3.43 5.75
N ASN A 29 7.67 4.68 5.72
CA ASN A 29 9.11 5.04 5.73
C ASN A 29 9.63 5.41 7.12
N SER A 30 8.98 4.90 8.18
CA SER A 30 9.27 5.21 9.58
C SER A 30 10.76 5.37 9.89
N PHE A 31 11.11 6.54 10.38
CA PHE A 31 12.42 6.86 10.95
C PHE A 31 12.62 6.16 12.29
N VAL A 32 11.58 6.12 13.14
CA VAL A 32 11.65 5.45 14.46
C VAL A 32 12.00 3.97 14.29
N ARG A 33 11.27 3.26 13.42
CA ARG A 33 11.53 1.84 13.10
C ARG A 33 12.99 1.62 12.67
N ARG A 34 13.45 2.41 11.69
CA ARG A 34 14.82 2.31 11.14
C ARG A 34 15.89 2.62 12.19
N SER A 35 15.66 3.62 13.04
CA SER A 35 16.59 4.02 14.10
C SER A 35 16.71 2.97 15.21
N CYS A 36 15.66 2.17 15.43
CA CYS A 36 15.69 1.02 16.32
C CYS A 36 16.33 -0.23 15.68
N GLY A 37 16.87 -0.14 14.45
CA GLY A 37 17.44 -1.29 13.74
C GLY A 37 16.40 -2.31 13.27
N MET A 38 15.12 -1.93 13.26
CA MET A 38 14.06 -2.83 12.82
C MET A 38 13.93 -2.77 11.29
N GLY A 39 14.29 -3.88 10.63
CA GLY A 39 14.11 -4.07 9.19
C GLY A 39 12.63 -4.14 8.78
N TRP A 40 12.37 -4.11 7.47
CA TRP A 40 11.04 -4.40 6.92
C TRP A 40 11.06 -5.81 6.33
N PRO A 41 10.33 -6.79 6.90
CA PRO A 41 10.50 -8.21 6.56
C PRO A 41 9.86 -8.61 5.22
N PHE A 42 9.27 -7.66 4.49
CA PHE A 42 8.54 -7.94 3.25
C PHE A 42 9.20 -7.33 2.04
N VAL A 43 9.27 -8.10 0.96
CA VAL A 43 9.70 -7.61 -0.35
C VAL A 43 8.67 -6.62 -0.86
N CYS A 44 9.14 -5.47 -1.36
CA CYS A 44 8.29 -4.50 -2.02
C CYS A 44 7.62 -5.16 -3.23
N VAL A 45 6.29 -5.19 -3.26
CA VAL A 45 5.51 -5.65 -4.42
C VAL A 45 5.61 -4.57 -5.50
N ARG A 46 6.77 -4.51 -6.17
CA ARG A 46 7.08 -3.50 -7.21
C ARG A 46 6.29 -3.72 -8.50
N THR A 47 5.56 -4.82 -8.61
CA THR A 47 4.96 -5.30 -9.86
C THR A 47 3.50 -4.89 -10.01
N ALA A 48 2.80 -4.60 -8.91
CA ALA A 48 1.45 -4.05 -8.96
C ALA A 48 1.53 -2.53 -9.08
N LYS A 49 1.17 -1.99 -10.25
CA LYS A 49 0.93 -0.55 -10.41
C LYS A 49 -0.54 -0.28 -10.17
N PHE A 50 -0.85 0.49 -9.14
CA PHE A 50 -2.20 0.93 -8.85
C PHE A 50 -2.35 2.43 -9.12
N VAL A 51 -3.49 2.81 -9.67
CA VAL A 51 -3.95 4.20 -9.79
C VAL A 51 -5.17 4.33 -8.91
N ILE A 52 -5.17 5.33 -8.05
CA ILE A 52 -6.31 5.69 -7.22
C ILE A 52 -6.74 7.11 -7.57
N ALA A 53 -8.03 7.31 -7.79
CA ALA A 53 -8.59 8.62 -8.10
C ALA A 53 -9.97 8.75 -7.44
N ASP A 54 -10.19 9.91 -6.80
CA ASP A 54 -11.50 10.30 -6.31
C ASP A 54 -12.12 11.26 -7.32
N VAL A 55 -13.29 10.92 -7.84
CA VAL A 55 -13.96 11.62 -8.94
C VAL A 55 -15.43 11.85 -8.59
N SER A 56 -15.99 12.99 -9.02
CA SER A 56 -17.44 13.17 -9.11
C SER A 56 -17.89 12.60 -10.45
N MET A 57 -18.82 11.64 -10.41
CA MET A 57 -19.37 11.07 -11.63
C MET A 57 -20.82 10.64 -11.44
N ASP A 58 -21.62 10.90 -12.47
CA ASP A 58 -22.92 10.27 -12.65
C ASP A 58 -22.72 8.87 -13.23
N TRP A 59 -23.16 7.85 -12.50
CA TRP A 59 -22.98 6.46 -12.88
C TRP A 59 -24.30 5.71 -12.80
N SER A 60 -24.61 5.00 -13.88
CA SER A 60 -25.79 4.15 -14.02
C SER A 60 -25.83 2.93 -13.10
N VAL A 61 -24.71 2.58 -12.44
CA VAL A 61 -24.72 1.53 -11.41
C VAL A 61 -25.36 2.12 -10.15
N PRO A 62 -26.42 1.49 -9.60
CA PRO A 62 -27.09 1.99 -8.42
C PRO A 62 -26.10 2.24 -7.27
N PRO A 63 -26.08 3.45 -6.71
CA PRO A 63 -25.11 3.78 -5.67
C PRO A 63 -25.43 3.06 -4.37
N ASP A 64 -24.42 2.39 -3.82
CA ASP A 64 -24.47 1.75 -2.50
C ASP A 64 -23.13 1.98 -1.80
N GLU A 65 -23.17 2.77 -0.71
CA GLU A 65 -21.97 3.15 0.07
C GLU A 65 -21.32 1.96 0.79
N ASN A 66 -22.01 0.81 0.88
CA ASN A 66 -21.51 -0.41 1.52
C ASN A 66 -21.05 -1.45 0.51
N LYS A 67 -20.99 -1.12 -0.80
CA LYS A 67 -20.58 -2.05 -1.84
C LYS A 67 -19.43 -1.51 -2.69
N ALA A 68 -18.65 -2.46 -3.19
CA ALA A 68 -17.64 -2.22 -4.21
C ALA A 68 -18.05 -2.91 -5.50
N SER A 69 -17.97 -2.19 -6.62
CA SER A 69 -18.07 -2.79 -7.96
C SER A 69 -16.68 -3.19 -8.43
N LEU A 70 -16.49 -4.48 -8.69
CA LEU A 70 -15.22 -5.05 -9.17
C LEU A 70 -15.36 -5.49 -10.63
N TYR A 71 -14.45 -5.02 -11.47
CA TYR A 71 -14.39 -5.34 -12.89
C TYR A 71 -13.04 -5.97 -13.21
N PHE A 72 -13.06 -7.13 -13.88
CA PHE A 72 -11.85 -7.86 -14.25
C PHE A 72 -11.75 -7.97 -15.77
N ARG A 73 -10.56 -7.69 -16.32
CA ARG A 73 -10.30 -7.88 -17.76
C ARG A 73 -8.81 -8.10 -18.03
N ARG A 74 -8.45 -9.21 -18.67
CA ARG A 74 -7.08 -9.52 -19.13
C ARG A 74 -6.01 -9.31 -18.05
N GLY A 75 -6.19 -9.91 -16.87
CA GLY A 75 -5.23 -9.80 -15.76
C GLY A 75 -5.14 -8.42 -15.11
N ARG A 76 -6.15 -7.57 -15.32
CA ARG A 76 -6.30 -6.25 -14.68
C ARG A 76 -7.59 -6.23 -13.88
N ALA A 77 -7.60 -5.43 -12.84
CA ALA A 77 -8.77 -5.23 -11.99
C ALA A 77 -9.06 -3.74 -11.86
N MET A 78 -10.34 -3.39 -11.82
CA MET A 78 -10.82 -2.07 -11.44
C MET A 78 -11.82 -2.24 -10.31
N MET A 79 -11.61 -1.54 -9.22
CA MET A 79 -12.56 -1.42 -8.12
C MET A 79 -13.12 0.00 -8.13
N VAL A 80 -14.41 0.11 -7.95
CA VAL A 80 -15.06 1.40 -7.76
C VAL A 80 -15.97 1.34 -6.56
N VAL A 81 -15.83 2.33 -5.68
CA VAL A 81 -16.60 2.45 -4.44
C VAL A 81 -17.15 3.87 -4.33
N ARG A 82 -18.36 4.00 -3.80
CA ARG A 82 -18.91 5.32 -3.47
C ARG A 82 -18.27 5.81 -2.18
N LEU A 83 -17.88 7.09 -2.15
CA LEU A 83 -17.33 7.70 -0.93
C LEU A 83 -18.48 8.04 0.01
N ARG A 84 -18.43 7.45 1.20
CA ARG A 84 -19.49 7.57 2.20
C ARG A 84 -19.70 9.02 2.62
N GLY A 85 -20.94 9.50 2.52
CA GLY A 85 -21.29 10.86 2.93
C GLY A 85 -20.79 11.95 1.98
N GLU A 86 -20.22 11.60 0.83
CA GLU A 86 -19.67 12.55 -0.15
C GLU A 86 -20.51 12.65 -1.43
N GLY A 87 -21.82 12.39 -1.32
CA GLY A 87 -22.75 12.57 -2.44
C GLY A 87 -22.36 11.70 -3.63
N ASP A 88 -22.14 12.32 -4.78
CA ASP A 88 -21.80 11.71 -6.08
C ASP A 88 -20.30 11.44 -6.28
N LYS A 89 -19.49 11.48 -5.20
CA LYS A 89 -18.08 11.12 -5.27
C LYS A 89 -17.85 9.63 -5.20
N TRP A 90 -16.91 9.19 -6.02
CA TRP A 90 -16.51 7.80 -6.16
C TRP A 90 -14.99 7.70 -6.13
N ARG A 91 -14.50 6.61 -5.56
CA ARG A 91 -13.09 6.23 -5.63
C ARG A 91 -12.92 5.11 -6.62
N ILE A 92 -12.10 5.36 -7.64
CA ILE A 92 -11.69 4.39 -8.63
C ILE A 92 -10.28 3.93 -8.28
N LEU A 93 -10.12 2.63 -8.06
CA LEU A 93 -8.83 1.95 -7.95
C LEU A 93 -8.64 1.07 -9.18
N TYR A 94 -7.63 1.37 -9.98
CA TYR A 94 -7.24 0.56 -11.13
C TYR A 94 -5.91 -0.15 -10.87
N ILE A 95 -5.87 -1.45 -11.11
CA ILE A 95 -4.70 -2.30 -10.91
C ILE A 95 -4.21 -2.77 -12.27
N HIS A 96 -3.07 -2.22 -12.69
CA HIS A 96 -2.39 -2.63 -13.91
C HIS A 96 -1.46 -3.80 -13.59
N HIS A 97 -1.81 -4.97 -14.14
CA HIS A 97 -1.06 -6.22 -14.09
C HIS A 97 -1.12 -6.93 -12.72
N VAL A 98 -1.90 -8.01 -12.68
CA VAL A 98 -1.85 -9.06 -11.66
C VAL A 98 -1.15 -10.27 -12.30
N ALA A 99 0.11 -10.12 -12.71
CA ALA A 99 0.84 -11.26 -13.26
C ALA A 99 1.65 -11.97 -12.18
N GLY A 100 1.41 -13.28 -12.07
CA GLY A 100 2.45 -14.30 -11.96
C GLY A 100 3.20 -14.40 -10.63
N LYS A 101 2.92 -15.50 -9.90
CA LYS A 101 3.77 -16.16 -8.88
C LYS A 101 4.98 -15.34 -8.39
N TYR A 102 4.81 -14.60 -7.30
CA TYR A 102 5.93 -14.11 -6.51
C TYR A 102 5.92 -14.85 -5.17
N ALA A 103 6.90 -15.72 -4.95
CA ALA A 103 7.21 -16.23 -3.63
C ALA A 103 7.85 -15.08 -2.83
N VAL A 104 7.23 -14.74 -1.71
CA VAL A 104 7.81 -13.83 -0.72
C VAL A 104 9.01 -14.55 -0.12
N GLN A 105 10.23 -14.17 -0.50
CA GLN A 105 11.41 -14.69 0.17
C GLN A 105 11.64 -13.86 1.43
N TYR A 106 11.46 -14.50 2.58
CA TYR A 106 11.81 -13.96 3.88
C TYR A 106 13.34 -13.84 3.95
N SER A 107 13.85 -12.65 4.25
CA SER A 107 15.25 -12.48 4.65
C SER A 107 15.29 -12.53 6.19
N PRO A 108 15.86 -13.59 6.79
CA PRO A 108 15.91 -13.72 8.25
C PRO A 108 16.73 -12.60 8.92
N ASP A 109 17.58 -11.92 8.16
CA ASP A 109 18.52 -10.94 8.69
C ASP A 109 18.02 -9.49 8.58
N GLY A 110 16.84 -9.25 8.00
CA GLY A 110 16.21 -7.93 7.93
C GLY A 110 16.97 -6.88 7.10
N ASP A 111 18.06 -7.26 6.44
CA ASP A 111 18.87 -6.36 5.61
C ASP A 111 18.17 -6.14 4.26
N THR A 112 17.67 -4.92 4.08
CA THR A 112 16.87 -4.50 2.91
C THR A 112 17.72 -3.87 1.80
N ASN A 113 19.04 -3.77 1.99
CA ASN A 113 19.95 -3.16 1.02
C ASN A 113 20.49 -4.15 -0.02
N GLN A 114 20.20 -5.46 0.11
CA GLN A 114 20.52 -6.40 -0.96
C GLN A 114 19.37 -6.47 -1.97
N PRO A 115 19.66 -6.34 -3.29
CA PRO A 115 18.65 -6.54 -4.31
C PRO A 115 18.11 -7.97 -4.19
N SER A 116 16.80 -8.11 -4.00
CA SER A 116 16.13 -9.40 -3.99
C SER A 116 16.32 -10.04 -5.36
N THR A 117 17.01 -11.19 -5.42
CA THR A 117 17.10 -11.96 -6.65
C THR A 117 15.72 -12.54 -6.97
N VAL A 118 15.05 -11.99 -7.99
CA VAL A 118 13.80 -12.55 -8.48
C VAL A 118 14.13 -13.79 -9.30
N HIS A 119 13.91 -14.97 -8.73
CA HIS A 119 13.98 -16.21 -9.49
C HIS A 119 12.72 -16.33 -10.37
N HIS A 120 12.92 -16.19 -11.68
CA HIS A 120 11.89 -16.52 -12.66
C HIS A 120 11.71 -18.05 -12.66
N MET A 121 10.66 -18.55 -12.01
CA MET A 121 10.28 -19.95 -12.20
C MET A 121 9.60 -20.08 -13.56
N GLU A 122 10.33 -20.63 -14.52
CA GLU A 122 9.76 -21.05 -15.80
C GLU A 122 8.62 -22.05 -15.55
N HIS A 123 7.48 -21.80 -16.19
CA HIS A 123 6.44 -22.81 -16.27
C HIS A 123 6.90 -23.90 -17.23
N PRO A 124 6.76 -25.20 -16.90
CA PRO A 124 6.87 -26.23 -17.92
C PRO A 124 5.82 -25.95 -19.00
N GLU A 125 6.23 -26.02 -20.27
CA GLU A 125 5.31 -25.88 -21.39
C GLU A 125 4.14 -26.87 -21.21
N PRO A 126 2.90 -26.46 -21.52
CA PRO A 126 1.80 -27.40 -21.54
C PRO A 126 2.15 -28.53 -22.53
N PRO A 127 1.82 -29.79 -22.21
CA PRO A 127 2.10 -30.90 -23.10
C PRO A 127 1.50 -30.62 -24.48
N GLN A 128 2.33 -30.75 -25.52
CA GLN A 128 1.85 -30.80 -26.88
C GLN A 128 1.13 -32.13 -27.07
N GLU A 129 -0.15 -32.00 -27.44
CA GLU A 129 -1.22 -33.00 -27.67
C GLU A 129 -0.89 -34.50 -27.54
#